data_AF-A0A7M3ZDE5-F1
#
_entry.id   AF-A0A7M3ZDE5-F1
#
_cell.length_a   1.000
_cell.length_b   1.000
_cell.length_c   1.000
_cell.angle_alpha   90.00
_cell.angle_beta   90.00
_cell.angle_gamma   90.00
#
_symmetry.space_group_name_H-M   'P 1'
#
loop_
_entity.id
_entity.type
_entity.pdbx_description
1 polymer ?
#
loop_
_entity_poly.entity_id
_entity_poly.type
_entity_poly.pdbx_seq_one_letter_code
_entity_poly.pdbx_strand_id
1 'polypeptide(L)'
;MLERFIHDIKNIIAEHHALFGPLDEPYHTILHLTDGGRGGLEHTNSQTSMVPRTSLQPGHVEDYRDLVSLFSHEYVHQWNVKRLRPKLFLDYDLQREINTDLLWWFEGATSWIGDIMCLRSGAWSAEDYFADMKRKLKRHHTRSGSSCQALCEASHEAWIHLYRSHAYSRETQISYYLEGELTMFALDAELRKRSKGENGVCDLMKTLYDKHNIYVEDRSKRGV
;
A
#
# COMPACT_ATOMS: atom_id res chain seq x y z
N MET A 1 8.59 19.95 12.43
CA MET A 1 7.82 18.92 11.70
C MET A 1 8.66 18.19 10.66
N LEU A 2 9.47 18.87 9.83
CA LEU A 2 10.36 18.19 8.88
C LEU A 2 11.37 17.24 9.57
N GLU A 3 12.02 17.68 10.65
CA GLU A 3 12.95 16.81 11.41
C GLU A 3 12.24 15.58 12.00
N ARG A 4 11.02 15.78 12.53
CA ARG A 4 10.15 14.68 12.98
C ARG A 4 9.85 13.73 11.83
N PHE A 5 9.45 14.25 10.67
CA PHE A 5 9.23 13.42 9.48
C PHE A 5 10.47 12.61 9.10
N ILE A 6 11.65 13.22 9.07
CA ILE A 6 12.91 12.52 8.78
C ILE A 6 13.19 11.42 9.84
N HIS A 7 12.90 11.69 11.11
CA HIS A 7 13.03 10.69 12.17
C HIS A 7 12.06 9.51 11.96
N ASP A 8 10.79 9.82 11.78
CA ASP A 8 9.71 8.84 11.64
C ASP A 8 9.94 7.95 10.40
N ILE A 9 10.31 8.53 9.25
CA ILE A 9 10.61 7.73 8.05
C ILE A 9 11.84 6.85 8.22
N LYS A 10 12.87 7.27 8.97
CA LYS A 10 14.04 6.42 9.25
C LYS A 10 13.65 5.19 10.06
N ASN A 11 12.77 5.34 11.04
CA ASN A 11 12.27 4.23 11.83
C ASN A 11 11.39 3.30 10.97
N ILE A 12 10.54 3.86 10.10
CA ILE A 12 9.73 3.10 9.14
C ILE A 12 10.63 2.29 8.20
N ILE A 13 11.67 2.89 7.64
CA ILE A 13 12.64 2.21 6.76
C ILE A 13 13.30 1.04 7.50
N ALA A 14 13.68 1.24 8.77
CA ALA A 14 14.29 0.18 9.57
C ALA A 14 13.35 -1.01 9.76
N GLU A 15 12.05 -0.79 10.00
CA GLU A 15 11.05 -1.87 10.09
C GLU A 15 10.85 -2.60 8.76
N HIS A 16 10.83 -1.87 7.63
CA HIS A 16 10.77 -2.50 6.30
C HIS A 16 11.99 -3.38 6.04
N HIS A 17 13.19 -2.89 6.35
CA HIS A 17 14.42 -3.68 6.22
C HIS A 17 14.45 -4.88 7.18
N ALA A 18 13.88 -4.75 8.38
CA ALA A 18 13.75 -5.88 9.29
C ALA A 18 12.81 -6.96 8.74
N LEU A 19 11.76 -6.58 8.02
CA LEU A 19 10.82 -7.52 7.39
C LEU A 19 11.39 -8.14 6.11
N PHE A 20 11.85 -7.32 5.17
CA PHE A 20 12.20 -7.76 3.82
C PHE A 20 13.70 -8.02 3.59
N GLY A 21 14.55 -7.57 4.51
CA GLY A 21 15.98 -7.43 4.27
C GLY A 21 16.32 -6.08 3.63
N PRO A 22 17.56 -5.58 3.80
CA PRO A 22 18.00 -4.33 3.21
C PRO A 22 18.10 -4.42 1.69
N LEU A 23 17.96 -3.28 1.03
CA LEU A 23 18.30 -3.08 -0.37
C LEU A 23 19.55 -2.20 -0.46
N ASP A 24 20.55 -2.62 -1.23
CA ASP A 24 21.85 -1.93 -1.33
C ASP A 24 21.86 -0.74 -2.31
N GLU A 25 20.68 -0.25 -2.68
CA GLU A 25 20.51 0.82 -3.68
C GLU A 25 20.06 2.12 -3.00
N PRO A 26 20.55 3.29 -3.44
CA PRO A 26 20.07 4.57 -2.92
C PRO A 26 18.59 4.76 -3.25
N TYR A 27 17.80 5.20 -2.27
CA TYR A 27 16.38 5.52 -2.43
C TYR A 27 16.12 7.02 -2.34
N HIS A 28 15.25 7.56 -3.19
CA HIS A 28 14.91 8.99 -3.19
C HIS A 28 13.43 9.25 -2.96
N THR A 29 13.10 10.11 -2.02
CA THR A 29 11.73 10.58 -1.77
C THR A 29 11.57 11.99 -2.27
N ILE A 30 10.74 12.18 -3.30
CA ILE A 30 10.42 13.48 -3.88
C ILE A 30 9.05 13.91 -3.35
N LEU A 31 9.01 14.98 -2.56
CA LEU A 31 7.77 15.53 -2.01
C LEU A 31 7.37 16.83 -2.72
N HIS A 32 6.18 16.82 -3.32
CA HIS A 32 5.52 18.00 -3.85
C HIS A 32 4.51 18.52 -2.82
N LEU A 33 4.79 19.69 -2.24
CA LEU A 33 3.92 20.36 -1.29
C LEU A 33 2.99 21.33 -2.04
N THR A 34 1.71 20.97 -2.13
CA THR A 34 0.69 21.72 -2.87
C THR A 34 -0.35 22.33 -1.93
N ASP A 35 -1.30 23.08 -2.46
CA ASP A 35 -2.41 23.65 -1.68
C ASP A 35 -3.55 22.63 -1.43
N GLY A 36 -3.42 21.41 -1.95
CA GLY A 36 -4.35 20.31 -1.77
C GLY A 36 -4.02 19.11 -2.67
N GLY A 37 -4.81 18.05 -2.53
CA GLY A 37 -4.59 16.79 -3.26
C GLY A 37 -3.58 15.87 -2.57
N ARG A 38 -3.77 14.57 -2.77
CA ARG A 38 -2.93 13.51 -2.21
C ARG A 38 -2.74 12.42 -3.26
N GLY A 39 -1.51 12.00 -3.48
CA GLY A 39 -1.20 10.86 -4.36
C GLY A 39 0.29 10.53 -4.30
N GLY A 40 0.61 9.27 -4.48
CA GLY A 40 1.99 8.79 -4.63
C GLY A 40 2.14 8.04 -5.94
N LEU A 41 3.38 7.96 -6.40
CA LEU A 41 3.79 7.11 -7.49
C LEU A 41 5.12 6.45 -7.13
N GLU A 42 5.11 5.13 -7.20
CA GLU A 42 6.20 4.26 -6.86
C GLU A 42 7.14 4.02 -8.04
N HIS A 43 8.43 4.08 -7.79
CA HIS A 43 9.47 3.67 -8.71
C HIS A 43 10.41 2.69 -8.01
N THR A 44 11.26 2.01 -8.79
CA THR A 44 12.11 0.93 -8.25
C THR A 44 12.95 1.40 -7.06
N ASN A 45 13.53 2.61 -7.17
CA ASN A 45 14.45 3.21 -6.19
C ASN A 45 14.09 4.68 -5.86
N SER A 46 12.83 5.06 -6.08
CA SER A 46 12.33 6.38 -5.65
C SER A 46 10.81 6.38 -5.53
N GLN A 47 10.28 7.41 -4.88
CA GLN A 47 8.86 7.73 -4.94
C GLN A 47 8.67 9.22 -5.23
N THR A 48 7.55 9.54 -5.87
CA THR A 48 7.06 10.91 -5.99
C THR A 48 5.73 11.01 -5.28
N SER A 49 5.64 11.85 -4.24
CA SER A 49 4.39 12.06 -3.50
C SER A 49 3.96 13.51 -3.55
N MET A 50 2.68 13.73 -3.81
CA MET A 50 2.02 15.01 -3.72
C MET A 50 1.15 15.01 -2.46
N VAL A 51 1.35 15.99 -1.58
CA VAL A 51 0.58 16.17 -0.34
C VAL A 51 0.30 17.65 -0.07
N PRO A 52 -0.74 17.97 0.73
CA PRO A 52 -0.95 19.33 1.19
C PRO A 52 0.26 19.85 1.95
N ARG A 53 0.65 21.11 1.75
CA ARG A 53 1.75 21.77 2.47
C ARG A 53 1.55 21.79 3.99
N THR A 54 0.30 21.70 4.44
CA THR A 54 -0.09 21.62 5.85
C THR A 54 0.40 20.33 6.52
N SER A 55 0.67 19.27 5.76
CA SER A 55 1.19 17.99 6.28
C SER A 55 2.52 18.15 7.04
N LEU A 56 3.30 19.19 6.77
CA LEU A 56 4.54 19.50 7.49
C LEU A 56 4.42 20.74 8.39
N GLN A 57 3.21 21.16 8.73
CA GLN A 57 2.93 22.29 9.62
C GLN A 57 2.44 21.79 10.98
N PRO A 58 2.88 22.42 12.10
CA PRO A 58 2.37 22.08 13.42
C PRO A 58 0.84 22.22 13.52
N GLY A 59 0.19 21.33 14.26
CA GLY A 59 -1.27 21.36 14.48
C GLY A 59 -2.10 20.60 13.43
N HIS A 60 -1.51 20.20 12.30
CA HIS A 60 -2.17 19.44 11.24
C HIS A 60 -1.94 17.93 11.40
N VAL A 61 -2.49 17.36 12.47
CA VAL A 61 -2.23 15.96 12.87
C VAL A 61 -2.69 14.96 11.81
N GLU A 62 -3.87 15.15 11.23
CA GLU A 62 -4.40 14.25 10.20
C GLU A 62 -3.59 14.31 8.89
N ASP A 63 -3.21 15.51 8.45
CA ASP A 63 -2.40 15.68 7.24
C ASP A 63 -1.01 15.05 7.43
N TYR A 64 -0.41 15.20 8.61
CA TYR A 64 0.84 14.54 8.95
C TYR A 64 0.71 13.01 8.97
N ARG A 65 -0.37 12.49 9.57
CA ARG A 65 -0.66 11.04 9.59
C ARG A 65 -0.77 10.50 8.16
N ASP A 66 -1.51 11.19 7.29
CA ASP A 66 -1.69 10.81 5.90
C ASP A 66 -0.39 10.87 5.08
N LEU A 67 0.50 11.84 5.37
CA LEU A 67 1.85 11.90 4.80
C LEU A 67 2.71 10.70 5.21
N VAL A 68 2.70 10.34 6.49
CA VAL A 68 3.50 9.22 7.02
C VAL A 68 3.02 7.88 6.43
N SER A 69 1.71 7.64 6.37
CA SER A 69 1.15 6.45 5.71
C SER A 69 1.45 6.43 4.22
N LEU A 70 1.32 7.56 3.52
CA LEU A 70 1.64 7.63 2.09
C LEU A 70 3.10 7.27 1.84
N PHE A 71 4.04 7.87 2.60
CA PHE A 71 5.46 7.53 2.48
C PHE A 71 5.69 6.02 2.65
N SER A 72 5.08 5.43 3.69
CA SER A 72 5.22 4.01 4.01
C SER A 72 4.66 3.12 2.90
N HIS A 73 3.46 3.42 2.40
CA HIS A 73 2.83 2.74 1.26
C HIS A 73 3.75 2.73 0.04
N GLU A 74 4.23 3.89 -0.36
CA GLU A 74 5.15 4.01 -1.50
C GLU A 74 6.49 3.31 -1.25
N TYR A 75 6.93 3.19 0.01
CA TYR A 75 8.17 2.51 0.36
C TYR A 75 8.03 0.98 0.30
N VAL A 76 6.88 0.42 0.71
CA VAL A 76 6.55 -1.01 0.54
C VAL A 76 6.64 -1.40 -0.93
N HIS A 77 6.29 -0.48 -1.84
CA HIS A 77 6.27 -0.78 -3.26
C HIS A 77 7.63 -1.18 -3.85
N GLN A 78 8.74 -0.81 -3.21
CA GLN A 78 10.06 -1.34 -3.58
C GLN A 78 10.07 -2.87 -3.65
N TRP A 79 9.37 -3.54 -2.73
CA TRP A 79 9.17 -4.98 -2.73
C TRP A 79 7.89 -5.36 -3.48
N ASN A 80 6.75 -4.68 -3.22
CA ASN A 80 5.47 -4.99 -3.86
C ASN A 80 5.19 -4.13 -5.09
N VAL A 81 4.98 -4.78 -6.22
CA VAL A 81 4.82 -4.28 -7.59
C VAL A 81 6.10 -3.88 -8.30
N LYS A 82 7.13 -3.31 -7.64
CA LYS A 82 8.40 -3.04 -8.35
C LYS A 82 9.25 -4.30 -8.53
N ARG A 83 9.41 -5.12 -7.49
CA ARG A 83 10.26 -6.33 -7.52
C ARG A 83 9.46 -7.62 -7.51
N LEU A 84 8.45 -7.77 -6.67
CA LEU A 84 7.40 -8.78 -6.81
C LEU A 84 6.27 -8.17 -7.63
N ARG A 85 5.79 -8.81 -8.70
CA ARG A 85 4.73 -8.25 -9.56
C ARG A 85 3.95 -9.35 -10.28
N PRO A 86 2.76 -9.07 -10.84
CA PRO A 86 2.06 -10.01 -11.71
C PRO A 86 2.96 -10.47 -12.85
N LYS A 87 2.83 -11.72 -13.31
CA LYS A 87 3.54 -12.20 -14.50
C LYS A 87 3.30 -11.32 -15.74
N LEU A 88 2.08 -10.79 -15.87
CA LEU A 88 1.71 -9.87 -16.94
C LEU A 88 2.50 -8.55 -16.93
N PHE A 89 3.11 -8.18 -15.81
CA PHE A 89 3.86 -6.92 -15.64
C PHE A 89 5.38 -7.13 -15.66
N LEU A 90 5.85 -8.34 -15.99
CA LEU A 90 7.28 -8.60 -16.20
C LEU A 90 7.78 -7.83 -17.44
N ASP A 91 6.99 -7.85 -18.51
CA ASP A 91 7.25 -7.15 -19.77
C ASP A 91 6.05 -6.24 -20.10
N TYR A 92 6.11 -4.97 -19.68
CA TYR A 92 5.02 -4.02 -19.88
C TYR A 92 4.84 -3.68 -21.37
N ASP A 93 3.64 -3.90 -21.89
CA ASP A 93 3.15 -3.31 -23.13
C ASP A 93 2.42 -2.00 -22.84
N LEU A 94 3.13 -0.88 -22.98
CA LEU A 94 2.59 0.46 -22.67
C LEU A 94 1.72 1.04 -23.79
N GLN A 95 1.42 0.29 -24.85
CA GLN A 95 0.60 0.76 -25.97
C GLN A 95 -0.89 0.43 -25.83
N ARG A 96 -1.27 -0.34 -24.80
CA ARG A 96 -2.65 -0.75 -24.52
C ARG A 96 -2.88 -0.97 -23.04
N GLU A 97 -4.14 -1.10 -22.66
CA GLU A 97 -4.52 -1.52 -21.32
C GLU A 97 -4.04 -2.96 -21.04
N ILE A 98 -3.45 -3.15 -19.86
CA ILE A 98 -3.11 -4.48 -19.33
C ILE A 98 -3.94 -4.69 -18.06
N ASN A 99 -4.96 -5.53 -18.14
CA ASN A 99 -5.81 -5.86 -16.99
C ASN A 99 -5.12 -6.87 -16.08
N THR A 100 -5.33 -6.75 -14.77
CA THR A 100 -4.90 -7.74 -13.79
C THR A 100 -5.91 -7.84 -12.66
N ASP A 101 -6.16 -9.06 -12.20
CA ASP A 101 -7.09 -9.35 -11.11
C ASP A 101 -6.41 -9.21 -9.73
N LEU A 102 -5.17 -8.71 -9.70
CA LEU A 102 -4.28 -8.77 -8.53
C LEU A 102 -3.99 -7.41 -7.88
N LEU A 103 -4.57 -6.30 -8.36
CA LEU A 103 -4.32 -4.98 -7.76
C LEU A 103 -4.74 -4.93 -6.29
N TRP A 104 -5.77 -5.67 -5.87
CA TRP A 104 -6.12 -5.76 -4.46
C TRP A 104 -4.98 -6.30 -3.57
N TRP A 105 -4.10 -7.14 -4.11
CA TRP A 105 -2.88 -7.58 -3.44
C TRP A 105 -1.81 -6.49 -3.55
N PHE A 106 -1.52 -6.03 -4.76
CA PHE A 106 -0.42 -5.10 -5.01
C PHE A 106 -0.63 -3.71 -4.41
N GLU A 107 -1.87 -3.36 -4.07
CA GLU A 107 -2.24 -2.07 -3.50
C GLU A 107 -2.87 -2.22 -2.13
N GLY A 108 -3.83 -3.14 -1.97
CA GLY A 108 -4.46 -3.38 -0.67
C GLY A 108 -3.50 -4.00 0.37
N ALA A 109 -2.66 -4.96 -0.02
CA ALA A 109 -1.64 -5.49 0.89
C ALA A 109 -0.53 -4.49 1.17
N THR A 110 -0.21 -3.63 0.19
CA THR A 110 0.72 -2.51 0.38
C THR A 110 0.17 -1.51 1.40
N SER A 111 -1.12 -1.16 1.33
CA SER A 111 -1.77 -0.30 2.33
C SER A 111 -1.75 -0.92 3.73
N TRP A 112 -2.12 -2.21 3.85
CA TRP A 112 -2.09 -2.92 5.14
C TRP A 112 -0.68 -2.93 5.74
N ILE A 113 0.33 -3.33 4.96
CA ILE A 113 1.70 -3.48 5.45
C ILE A 113 2.31 -2.12 5.74
N GLY A 114 2.09 -1.12 4.88
CA GLY A 114 2.56 0.24 5.08
C GLY A 114 2.09 0.82 6.42
N ASP A 115 0.82 0.66 6.74
CA ASP A 115 0.26 1.17 7.99
C ASP A 115 0.72 0.39 9.23
N ILE A 116 0.92 -0.93 9.09
CA ILE A 116 1.53 -1.74 10.15
C ILE A 116 2.99 -1.34 10.39
N MET A 117 3.74 -0.96 9.34
CA MET A 117 5.11 -0.44 9.52
C MET A 117 5.11 0.94 10.20
N CYS A 118 4.12 1.80 9.93
CA CYS A 118 3.95 3.06 10.66
C CYS A 118 3.75 2.82 12.17
N LEU A 119 2.90 1.85 12.53
CA LEU A 119 2.66 1.50 13.94
C LEU A 119 3.89 0.86 14.60
N ARG A 120 4.49 -0.15 13.96
CA ARG A 120 5.64 -0.88 14.52
C ARG A 120 6.87 0.00 14.74
N SER A 121 7.11 0.95 13.84
CA SER A 121 8.24 1.88 13.93
C SER A 121 8.07 2.95 15.01
N GLY A 122 6.88 3.08 15.60
CA GLY A 122 6.53 4.14 16.54
C GLY A 122 6.27 5.51 15.88
N ALA A 123 6.32 5.60 14.54
CA ALA A 123 5.96 6.81 13.81
C ALA A 123 4.46 7.15 13.99
N TRP A 124 3.63 6.12 14.13
CA TRP A 124 2.26 6.22 14.59
C TRP A 124 2.13 5.67 16.02
N SER A 125 1.36 6.37 16.84
CA SER A 125 0.89 5.78 18.09
C SER A 125 -0.26 4.78 17.84
N ALA A 126 -0.65 4.03 18.87
CA ALA A 126 -1.83 3.18 18.80
C ALA A 126 -3.11 4.00 18.51
N GLU A 127 -3.21 5.20 19.09
CA GLU A 127 -4.31 6.13 18.84
C GLU A 127 -4.34 6.59 17.38
N ASP A 128 -3.18 6.87 16.77
CA ASP A 128 -3.09 7.22 15.35
C ASP A 128 -3.59 6.08 14.46
N TYR A 129 -3.14 4.84 14.73
CA TYR A 129 -3.59 3.66 14.00
C TYR A 129 -5.10 3.44 14.13
N PHE A 130 -5.65 3.50 15.34
CA PHE A 130 -7.08 3.31 15.55
C PHE A 130 -7.93 4.43 14.94
N ALA A 131 -7.44 5.67 14.95
CA ALA A 131 -8.10 6.78 14.28
C ALA A 131 -8.19 6.56 12.77
N ASP A 132 -7.10 6.10 12.14
CA ASP A 132 -7.09 5.76 10.72
C ASP A 132 -7.98 4.54 10.39
N MET A 133 -7.87 3.46 11.16
CA MET A 133 -8.71 2.26 10.96
C MET A 133 -10.20 2.58 11.13
N LYS A 134 -10.57 3.44 12.08
CA LYS A 134 -11.95 3.93 12.24
C LYS A 134 -12.42 4.71 11.03
N ARG A 135 -11.56 5.53 10.42
CA ARG A 135 -11.85 6.26 9.18
C ARG A 135 -12.10 5.29 8.02
N LYS A 136 -11.27 4.25 7.88
CA LYS A 136 -11.42 3.19 6.87
C LYS A 136 -12.72 2.40 7.03
N LEU A 137 -13.00 1.89 8.23
CA LEU A 137 -14.23 1.16 8.54
C LEU A 137 -15.48 2.01 8.31
N LYS A 138 -15.44 3.30 8.70
CA LYS A 138 -16.54 4.23 8.39
C LYS A 138 -16.76 4.34 6.88
N ARG A 139 -15.70 4.50 6.07
CA ARG A 139 -15.83 4.54 4.61
C ARG A 139 -16.44 3.26 4.05
N HIS A 140 -15.97 2.10 4.50
CA HIS A 140 -16.51 0.79 4.10
C HIS A 140 -18.02 0.70 4.38
N HIS A 141 -18.45 0.95 5.62
CA HIS A 141 -19.85 0.84 6.01
C HIS A 141 -20.79 1.91 5.43
N THR A 142 -20.25 3.00 4.88
CA THR A 142 -21.06 4.04 4.22
C THR A 142 -21.21 3.83 2.70
N ARG A 143 -20.63 2.77 2.14
CA ARG A 143 -20.71 2.42 0.72
C ARG A 143 -21.45 1.09 0.55
N SER A 144 -22.05 0.88 -0.61
CA SER A 144 -22.75 -0.38 -0.95
C SER A 144 -22.06 -1.18 -2.06
N GLY A 145 -20.97 -0.67 -2.65
CA GLY A 145 -20.32 -1.32 -3.79
C GLY A 145 -19.90 -2.77 -3.53
N SER A 146 -19.64 -3.16 -2.28
CA SER A 146 -19.27 -4.53 -1.90
C SER A 146 -20.39 -5.55 -2.12
N SER A 147 -21.64 -5.12 -2.28
CA SER A 147 -22.74 -6.00 -2.72
C SER A 147 -22.83 -6.17 -4.24
N CYS A 148 -22.03 -5.42 -5.01
CA CYS A 148 -22.17 -5.31 -6.46
C CYS A 148 -20.91 -5.71 -7.23
N GLN A 149 -19.72 -5.57 -6.65
CA GLN A 149 -18.45 -5.79 -7.33
C GLN A 149 -17.50 -6.65 -6.49
N ALA A 150 -16.88 -7.65 -7.11
CA ALA A 150 -15.86 -8.46 -6.46
C ALA A 150 -14.50 -7.74 -6.39
N LEU A 151 -13.63 -8.15 -5.46
CA LEU A 151 -12.32 -7.53 -5.28
C LEU A 151 -11.35 -7.75 -6.46
N CYS A 152 -11.39 -8.94 -7.06
CA CYS A 152 -10.66 -9.24 -8.29
C CYS A 152 -11.19 -8.44 -9.49
N GLU A 153 -12.51 -8.30 -9.59
CA GLU A 153 -13.18 -7.52 -10.63
C GLU A 153 -12.81 -6.03 -10.53
N ALA A 154 -12.81 -5.46 -9.32
CA ALA A 154 -12.36 -4.09 -9.11
C ALA A 154 -10.91 -3.87 -9.55
N SER A 155 -10.05 -4.88 -9.41
CA SER A 155 -8.67 -4.86 -9.92
C SER A 155 -8.64 -4.91 -11.45
N HIS A 156 -9.41 -5.83 -12.04
CA HIS A 156 -9.50 -6.01 -13.49
C HIS A 156 -9.98 -4.74 -14.20
N GLU A 157 -11.01 -4.10 -13.64
CA GLU A 157 -11.70 -2.97 -14.24
C GLU A 157 -11.07 -1.61 -13.91
N ALA A 158 -9.86 -1.60 -13.31
CA ALA A 158 -9.19 -0.38 -12.86
C ALA A 158 -9.13 0.70 -13.95
N TRP A 159 -8.79 0.32 -15.19
CA TRP A 159 -8.70 1.20 -16.36
C TRP A 159 -9.99 1.96 -16.70
N ILE A 160 -11.15 1.38 -16.36
CA ILE A 160 -12.47 1.90 -16.75
C ILE A 160 -13.18 2.55 -15.57
N HIS A 161 -13.12 1.95 -14.38
CA HIS A 161 -14.00 2.34 -13.28
C HIS A 161 -13.32 3.13 -12.18
N LEU A 162 -12.14 2.71 -11.71
CA LEU A 162 -11.46 3.46 -10.65
C LEU A 162 -10.89 4.79 -11.17
N TYR A 163 -10.24 4.78 -12.33
CA TYR A 163 -9.64 5.98 -12.91
C TYR A 163 -10.63 6.87 -13.68
N ARG A 164 -11.89 6.44 -13.84
CA ARG A 164 -12.97 7.23 -14.48
C ARG A 164 -14.29 7.09 -13.71
N SER A 165 -14.30 7.56 -12.46
CA SER A 165 -15.49 7.53 -11.61
C SER A 165 -16.67 8.29 -12.21
N HIS A 166 -17.89 7.79 -11.99
CA HIS A 166 -19.14 8.45 -12.34
C HIS A 166 -20.06 8.61 -11.12
N ALA A 167 -21.22 9.23 -11.30
CA ALA A 167 -22.13 9.60 -10.21
C ALA A 167 -22.63 8.42 -9.36
N TYR A 168 -22.60 7.19 -9.89
CA TYR A 168 -23.06 5.95 -9.22
C TYR A 168 -21.91 5.06 -8.72
N SER A 169 -20.65 5.48 -8.90
CA SER A 169 -19.48 4.68 -8.54
C SER A 169 -19.47 4.29 -7.05
N ARG A 170 -20.02 5.13 -6.16
CA ARG A 170 -20.00 4.84 -4.71
C ARG A 170 -20.96 3.71 -4.33
N GLU A 171 -22.00 3.52 -5.14
CA GLU A 171 -23.07 2.55 -4.94
C GLU A 171 -22.76 1.23 -5.62
N THR A 172 -22.02 1.26 -6.74
CA THR A 172 -21.80 0.10 -7.62
C THR A 172 -20.36 -0.40 -7.65
N GLN A 173 -19.38 0.33 -7.10
CA GLN A 173 -17.97 -0.03 -7.17
C GLN A 173 -17.29 0.01 -5.80
N ILE A 174 -16.21 -0.77 -5.68
CA ILE A 174 -15.33 -0.76 -4.52
C ILE A 174 -13.94 -0.21 -4.87
N SER A 175 -13.19 0.15 -3.84
CA SER A 175 -11.77 0.46 -3.98
C SER A 175 -10.98 -0.80 -3.65
N TYR A 176 -10.18 -1.30 -4.59
CA TYR A 176 -9.28 -2.43 -4.33
C TYR A 176 -8.16 -2.08 -3.32
N TYR A 177 -7.92 -0.78 -3.04
CA TYR A 177 -7.10 -0.36 -1.92
C TYR A 177 -7.81 -0.62 -0.59
N LEU A 178 -8.98 0.00 -0.39
CA LEU A 178 -9.70 -0.08 0.91
C LEU A 178 -10.18 -1.51 1.20
N GLU A 179 -10.87 -2.14 0.27
CA GLU A 179 -11.39 -3.49 0.48
C GLU A 179 -10.26 -4.53 0.46
N GLY A 180 -9.21 -4.30 -0.33
CA GLY A 180 -8.01 -5.13 -0.30
C GLY A 180 -7.31 -5.06 1.06
N GLU A 181 -7.13 -3.87 1.61
CA GLU A 181 -6.55 -3.68 2.95
C GLU A 181 -7.38 -4.34 4.04
N LEU A 182 -8.71 -4.17 4.04
CA LEU A 182 -9.60 -4.82 5.02
C LEU A 182 -9.59 -6.35 4.87
N THR A 183 -9.44 -6.84 3.64
CA THR A 183 -9.22 -8.28 3.38
C THR A 183 -7.89 -8.75 3.97
N MET A 184 -6.83 -7.94 3.87
CA MET A 184 -5.53 -8.26 4.47
C MET A 184 -5.55 -8.19 5.99
N PHE A 185 -6.29 -7.26 6.59
CA PHE A 185 -6.56 -7.28 8.02
C PHE A 185 -7.22 -8.59 8.47
N ALA A 186 -8.28 -9.03 7.77
CA ALA A 186 -8.98 -10.27 8.09
C ALA A 186 -8.09 -11.50 7.89
N LEU A 187 -7.30 -11.52 6.81
CA LEU A 187 -6.35 -12.60 6.52
C LEU A 187 -5.23 -12.67 7.56
N ASP A 188 -4.67 -11.52 7.96
CA ASP A 188 -3.63 -11.44 8.98
C ASP A 188 -4.13 -11.97 10.33
N ALA A 189 -5.34 -11.58 10.73
CA ALA A 189 -5.98 -12.09 11.94
C ALA A 189 -6.17 -13.61 11.90
N GLU A 190 -6.64 -14.16 10.78
CA GLU A 190 -6.86 -15.60 10.63
C GLU A 190 -5.54 -16.38 10.58
N LEU A 191 -4.53 -15.88 9.88
CA LEU A 191 -3.19 -16.49 9.84
C LEU A 191 -2.57 -16.53 11.23
N ARG A 192 -2.65 -15.42 11.98
CA ARG A 192 -2.16 -15.35 13.37
C ARG A 192 -2.92 -16.29 14.27
N LYS A 193 -4.25 -16.37 14.16
CA LYS A 193 -5.05 -17.30 14.96
C LYS A 193 -4.63 -18.75 14.72
N ARG A 194 -4.46 -19.17 13.47
CA ARG A 194 -4.07 -20.54 13.11
C ARG A 194 -2.64 -20.88 13.50
N SER A 195 -1.74 -19.91 13.41
CA SER A 195 -0.32 -20.05 13.74
C SER A 195 0.00 -19.70 15.20
N LYS A 196 -1.00 -19.45 16.06
CA LYS A 196 -0.80 -19.01 17.46
C LYS A 196 0.07 -17.75 17.59
N GLY A 197 -0.05 -16.86 16.62
CA GLY A 197 0.63 -15.57 16.57
C GLY A 197 1.97 -15.59 15.83
N GLU A 198 2.44 -16.76 15.38
CA GLU A 198 3.76 -16.91 14.76
C GLU A 198 3.84 -16.33 13.33
N ASN A 199 2.75 -16.38 12.57
CA ASN A 199 2.73 -15.98 11.16
C ASN A 199 1.52 -15.09 10.84
N GLY A 200 1.75 -14.05 10.03
CA GLY A 200 0.74 -13.15 9.47
C GLY A 200 0.96 -12.85 7.98
N VAL A 201 0.28 -11.82 7.49
CA VAL A 201 0.36 -11.35 6.10
C VAL A 201 1.75 -10.80 5.76
N CYS A 202 2.46 -10.21 6.74
CA CYS A 202 3.84 -9.77 6.55
C CYS A 202 4.76 -10.96 6.16
N ASP A 203 4.64 -12.09 6.87
CA ASP A 203 5.42 -13.30 6.60
C ASP A 203 5.05 -13.94 5.26
N LEU A 204 3.74 -13.92 4.92
CA LEU A 204 3.26 -14.35 3.62
C LEU A 204 3.86 -13.50 2.50
N MET A 205 3.83 -12.16 2.62
CA MET A 205 4.39 -11.28 1.61
C MET A 205 5.90 -11.47 1.48
N LYS A 206 6.64 -11.61 2.59
CA LYS A 206 8.07 -11.93 2.56
C LYS A 206 8.33 -13.24 1.81
N THR A 207 7.55 -14.28 2.10
CA THR A 207 7.66 -15.59 1.44
C THR A 207 7.41 -15.49 -0.06
N LEU A 208 6.39 -14.74 -0.48
CA LEU A 208 6.09 -14.52 -1.90
C LEU A 208 7.19 -13.73 -2.58
N TYR A 209 7.69 -12.67 -1.95
CA TYR A 209 8.81 -11.88 -2.46
C TYR A 209 10.06 -12.75 -2.68
N ASP A 210 10.47 -13.53 -1.69
CA ASP A 210 11.68 -14.37 -1.78
C ASP A 210 11.59 -15.41 -2.91
N LYS A 211 10.38 -15.94 -3.16
CA LYS A 211 10.15 -16.98 -4.16
C LYS A 211 9.94 -16.43 -5.58
N HIS A 212 9.37 -15.22 -5.69
CA HIS A 212 8.79 -14.74 -6.95
C HIS A 212 9.23 -13.34 -7.39
N ASN A 213 10.17 -12.70 -6.69
CA ASN A 213 10.71 -11.43 -7.18
C ASN A 213 11.43 -11.58 -8.54
N ILE A 214 11.57 -10.50 -9.29
CA ILE A 214 12.17 -10.48 -10.64
C ILE A 214 13.65 -10.88 -10.70
N TYR A 215 14.35 -10.98 -9.57
CA TYR A 215 15.77 -11.30 -9.49
C TYR A 215 16.03 -12.78 -9.20
N VAL A 216 15.02 -13.60 -8.90
CA VAL A 216 15.21 -15.05 -8.71
C VAL A 216 15.81 -15.69 -9.98
N GLU A 217 16.75 -16.62 -9.80
CA GLU A 217 17.52 -17.22 -10.91
C GLU A 217 16.62 -17.97 -11.90
N ASP A 218 15.70 -18.78 -11.37
CA ASP A 218 14.71 -19.51 -12.15
C ASP A 218 13.63 -18.56 -12.67
N ARG A 219 13.77 -18.14 -13.94
CA ARG A 219 12.84 -17.23 -14.60
C ARG A 219 11.38 -17.71 -14.59
N SER A 220 11.12 -19.02 -14.54
CA SER A 220 9.76 -19.55 -14.51
C SER A 220 9.00 -19.23 -13.21
N LYS A 221 9.75 -18.92 -12.14
CA LYS A 221 9.24 -18.54 -10.83
C LYS A 221 9.04 -17.04 -10.69
N ARG A 222 9.49 -16.22 -11.63
CA ARG A 222 9.33 -14.75 -11.54
C ARG A 222 7.86 -14.37 -11.71
N GLY A 223 7.44 -13.46 -10.85
CA GLY A 223 6.08 -12.97 -10.79
C GLY A 223 5.08 -13.99 -10.25
N VAL A 224 3.93 -13.47 -9.85
CA VAL A 224 2.77 -14.24 -9.38
C VAL A 224 1.66 -14.25 -10.41
#